data_AF-A0A353T230-F1
#
_entry.id   AF-A0A353T230-F1
#
_cell.length_a   1.000
_cell.length_b   1.000
_cell.length_c   1.000
_cell.angle_alpha   90.00
_cell.angle_beta   90.00
_cell.angle_gamma   90.00
#
_symmetry.space_group_name_H-M   'P 1'
#
loop_
_entity.id
_entity.type
_entity.pdbx_description
1 polymer ?
#
loop_
_entity_poly.entity_id
_entity_poly.type
_entity_poly.pdbx_seq_one_letter_code
_entity_poly.pdbx_strand_id
1 'polypeptide(L)'
;MFETVIGLEIHAELNTKSKIFCSCSTRFGNRPNENTCPVCMGLPGTLPVLNKEAVRLAARAGTALHCSVNRVSRFDRKNYFYPDLPKAYQITQYDLPLCEFGYLDIETGQDRPNGTRRTHRIGISRIHLEEDAGKLIHPEGETVTLLDYNRAGVPLIEIVTEPDMRSPEEAVAFLKALKSILEYTEVSDCRMEQGSLRCDVNLSVREMGKTDFGTKVEIKNLNSFREIQRALAAEGERQKKQYCSGGPDSILPETRRW
;
A
#
# COMPACT_ATOMS: atom_id res chain seq x y z
N MET A 1 -14.60 15.26 23.13
CA MET A 1 -15.05 14.23 22.17
C MET A 1 -14.01 14.19 21.06
N PHE A 2 -13.56 13.01 20.64
CA PHE A 2 -12.46 12.85 19.67
C PHE A 2 -12.97 12.35 18.32
N GLU A 3 -12.29 12.75 17.25
CA GLU A 3 -12.43 12.22 15.90
C GLU A 3 -11.13 11.46 15.54
N THR A 4 -11.28 10.31 14.89
CA THR A 4 -10.15 9.55 14.32
C THR A 4 -9.96 9.98 12.87
N VAL A 5 -8.71 10.14 12.44
CA VAL A 5 -8.33 10.46 11.06
C VAL A 5 -7.44 9.34 10.54
N ILE A 6 -7.84 8.72 9.44
CA ILE A 6 -7.17 7.54 8.88
C ILE A 6 -6.78 7.80 7.43
N GLY A 7 -5.53 7.46 7.08
CA GLY A 7 -5.04 7.34 5.71
C GLY A 7 -4.43 5.95 5.49
N LEU A 8 -4.43 5.48 4.25
CA LEU A 8 -3.96 4.15 3.88
C LEU A 8 -2.89 4.24 2.79
N GLU A 9 -1.89 3.36 2.89
CA GLU A 9 -0.86 3.14 1.88
C GLU A 9 -0.98 1.69 1.41
N ILE A 10 -1.53 1.50 0.21
CA ILE A 10 -1.88 0.18 -0.33
C ILE A 10 -0.91 -0.19 -1.44
N HIS A 11 -0.25 -1.33 -1.31
CA HIS A 11 0.59 -1.91 -2.35
C HIS A 11 -0.15 -3.07 -3.01
N ALA A 12 -0.38 -2.98 -4.33
CA ALA A 12 -0.99 -4.04 -5.11
C ALA A 12 -0.02 -4.57 -6.17
N GLU A 13 0.19 -5.89 -6.17
CA GLU A 13 0.97 -6.60 -7.18
C GLU A 13 0.21 -6.65 -8.50
N LEU A 14 0.84 -6.17 -9.58
CA LEU A 14 0.21 -6.14 -10.90
C LEU A 14 0.25 -7.52 -11.56
N ASN A 15 -0.89 -7.93 -12.13
CA ASN A 15 -1.07 -9.21 -12.82
C ASN A 15 -0.39 -9.23 -14.19
N THR A 16 0.94 -9.18 -14.18
CA THR A 16 1.80 -9.21 -15.36
C THR A 16 2.46 -10.58 -15.50
N LYS A 17 2.92 -10.94 -16.70
CA LYS A 17 3.67 -12.19 -16.94
C LYS A 17 5.16 -12.07 -16.60
N SER A 18 5.70 -10.86 -16.70
CA SER A 18 7.11 -10.56 -16.51
C SER A 18 7.31 -9.41 -15.53
N LYS A 19 8.46 -9.40 -14.87
CA LYS A 19 8.89 -8.35 -13.93
C LYS A 19 8.88 -6.94 -14.56
N ILE A 20 8.95 -5.91 -13.72
CA ILE A 20 8.77 -4.51 -14.16
C ILE A 20 9.96 -4.00 -14.97
N PHE A 21 11.17 -4.50 -14.68
CA PHE A 21 12.41 -4.05 -15.32
C PHE A 21 13.20 -5.14 -16.06
N CYS A 22 12.68 -6.37 -16.12
CA CYS A 22 13.32 -7.49 -16.82
C CYS A 22 12.29 -8.53 -17.29
N SER A 23 12.73 -9.54 -18.05
CA SER A 23 11.86 -10.56 -18.64
C SER A 23 11.59 -11.78 -17.75
N CYS A 24 12.05 -11.79 -16.49
CA CYS A 24 11.79 -12.90 -15.56
C CYS A 24 10.29 -13.02 -15.27
N SER A 25 9.84 -14.25 -15.02
CA SER A 25 8.48 -14.57 -14.59
C SER A 25 8.13 -13.96 -13.24
N THR A 26 6.87 -13.58 -13.06
CA THR A 26 6.24 -13.15 -11.79
C THR A 26 5.53 -14.30 -11.06
N ARG A 27 5.51 -15.50 -11.65
CA ARG A 27 4.78 -16.66 -11.10
C ARG A 27 5.17 -16.97 -9.64
N PHE A 28 4.18 -16.97 -8.77
CA PHE A 28 4.29 -17.38 -7.37
C PHE A 28 4.53 -18.90 -7.24
N GLY A 29 5.25 -19.31 -6.18
CA GLY A 29 5.39 -20.72 -5.77
C GLY A 29 6.52 -21.51 -6.45
N ASN A 30 7.36 -20.88 -7.27
CA ASN A 30 8.56 -21.50 -7.83
C ASN A 30 9.63 -21.74 -6.74
N ARG A 31 10.67 -22.53 -7.07
CA ARG A 31 11.77 -22.79 -6.13
C ARG A 31 12.50 -21.47 -5.82
N PRO A 32 13.08 -21.31 -4.62
CA PRO A 32 13.80 -20.10 -4.25
C PRO A 32 14.84 -19.70 -5.30
N ASN A 33 14.85 -18.42 -5.69
CA ASN A 33 15.75 -17.82 -6.67
C ASN A 33 15.66 -18.36 -8.11
N GLU A 34 14.63 -19.12 -8.47
CA GLU A 34 14.44 -19.68 -9.82
C GLU A 34 14.07 -18.61 -10.87
N ASN A 35 13.26 -17.62 -10.50
CA ASN A 35 12.80 -16.53 -11.37
C ASN A 35 13.70 -15.28 -11.25
N THR A 36 15.01 -15.47 -11.39
CA THR A 36 16.00 -14.40 -11.24
C THR A 36 16.85 -14.20 -12.49
N CYS A 37 17.43 -13.01 -12.64
CA CYS A 37 18.37 -12.67 -13.70
C CYS A 37 19.31 -11.55 -13.23
N PRO A 38 20.39 -11.24 -13.99
CA PRO A 38 21.32 -10.19 -13.61
C PRO A 38 20.67 -8.83 -13.29
N VAL A 39 19.61 -8.44 -13.99
CA VAL A 39 18.94 -7.15 -13.80
C VAL A 39 18.20 -7.08 -12.46
N CYS A 40 17.31 -8.05 -12.18
CA CYS A 40 16.55 -8.02 -10.91
C CYS A 40 17.43 -8.34 -9.70
N MET A 41 18.55 -9.03 -9.92
CA MET A 41 19.58 -9.29 -8.91
C MET A 41 20.59 -8.14 -8.74
N GLY A 42 20.44 -7.03 -9.47
CA GLY A 42 21.31 -5.86 -9.33
C GLY A 42 22.78 -6.12 -9.65
N LEU A 43 23.08 -7.08 -10.53
CA LEU A 43 24.47 -7.41 -10.87
C LEU A 43 25.15 -6.25 -11.64
N PRO A 44 26.48 -6.09 -11.49
CA PRO A 44 27.22 -5.03 -12.17
C PRO A 44 27.01 -5.03 -13.69
N GLY A 45 26.84 -3.84 -14.26
CA GLY A 45 26.71 -3.63 -15.71
C GLY A 45 25.30 -3.85 -16.29
N THR A 46 24.29 -4.07 -15.44
CA THR A 46 22.90 -4.29 -15.88
C THR A 46 22.08 -3.00 -15.90
N LEU A 47 21.08 -2.93 -16.77
CA LEU A 47 20.19 -1.77 -16.92
C LEU A 47 18.71 -2.21 -16.91
N PRO A 48 17.81 -1.44 -16.27
CA PRO A 48 16.39 -1.74 -16.24
C PRO A 48 15.68 -1.38 -17.55
N VAL A 49 14.73 -2.21 -17.98
CA VAL A 49 13.85 -1.92 -19.14
C VAL A 49 12.40 -2.03 -18.72
N LEU A 50 11.67 -0.91 -18.78
CA LEU A 50 10.30 -0.80 -18.28
C LEU A 50 9.33 -1.73 -19.02
N ASN A 51 8.52 -2.45 -18.24
CA ASN A 51 7.46 -3.30 -18.72
C ASN A 51 6.23 -2.48 -19.18
N LYS A 52 5.93 -2.56 -20.48
CA LYS A 52 4.76 -1.89 -21.09
C LYS A 52 3.44 -2.29 -20.44
N GLU A 53 3.30 -3.55 -20.06
CA GLU A 53 2.06 -4.06 -19.46
C GLU A 53 1.85 -3.50 -18.04
N ALA A 54 2.93 -3.36 -17.26
CA ALA A 54 2.85 -2.74 -15.94
C ALA A 54 2.30 -1.29 -16.02
N VAL A 55 2.78 -0.50 -16.98
CA VAL A 55 2.26 0.85 -17.24
C VAL A 55 0.78 0.83 -17.64
N ARG A 56 0.39 -0.11 -18.51
CA ARG A 56 -1.00 -0.24 -18.97
C ARG A 56 -1.95 -0.57 -17.81
N LEU A 57 -1.56 -1.50 -16.93
CA LEU A 57 -2.36 -1.88 -15.77
C LEU A 57 -2.43 -0.76 -14.72
N ALA A 58 -1.32 -0.06 -14.48
CA ALA A 58 -1.32 1.08 -13.55
C ALA A 58 -2.20 2.24 -14.05
N ALA A 59 -2.15 2.58 -15.35
CA ALA A 59 -3.04 3.58 -15.93
C ALA A 59 -4.51 3.13 -15.92
N ARG A 60 -4.79 1.83 -16.11
CA ARG A 60 -6.12 1.25 -15.96
C ARG A 60 -6.64 1.40 -14.52
N ALA A 61 -5.80 1.12 -13.53
CA ALA A 61 -6.13 1.31 -12.11
C ALA A 61 -6.46 2.77 -11.82
N GLY A 62 -5.61 3.71 -12.25
CA GLY A 62 -5.85 5.14 -12.11
C GLY A 62 -7.17 5.59 -12.75
N THR A 63 -7.46 5.13 -13.96
CA THR A 63 -8.73 5.44 -14.64
C THR A 63 -9.94 4.90 -13.87
N ALA A 64 -9.85 3.66 -13.37
CA ALA A 64 -10.92 3.03 -12.60
C ALA A 64 -11.15 3.69 -11.24
N LEU A 65 -10.12 4.35 -10.69
CA LEU A 65 -10.14 5.09 -9.43
C LEU A 65 -10.29 6.61 -9.64
N HIS A 66 -10.75 7.01 -10.83
CA HIS A 66 -11.03 8.39 -11.21
C HIS A 66 -9.82 9.35 -11.10
N CYS A 67 -8.60 8.84 -11.09
CA CYS A 67 -7.39 9.65 -11.10
C CYS A 67 -7.17 10.31 -12.46
N SER A 68 -6.48 11.45 -12.44
CA SER A 68 -5.86 12.02 -13.63
C SER A 68 -4.59 11.23 -13.96
N VAL A 69 -4.50 10.66 -15.17
CA VAL A 69 -3.30 9.96 -15.63
C VAL A 69 -2.33 10.96 -16.26
N ASN A 70 -1.14 11.08 -15.69
CA ASN A 70 -0.13 12.04 -16.12
C ASN A 70 0.49 11.63 -17.46
N ARG A 71 0.61 12.59 -18.38
CA ARG A 71 1.26 12.38 -19.69
C ARG A 71 2.77 12.16 -19.57
N VAL A 72 3.36 12.68 -18.49
CA VAL A 72 4.77 12.54 -18.15
C VAL A 72 4.84 12.09 -16.70
N SER A 73 5.53 10.99 -16.46
CA SER A 73 5.89 10.52 -15.11
C SER A 73 7.36 10.16 -15.08
N ARG A 74 7.97 10.11 -13.89
CA ARG A 74 9.41 9.89 -13.72
C ARG A 74 9.66 8.76 -12.72
N PHE A 75 10.58 7.87 -13.06
CA PHE A 75 11.11 6.90 -12.10
C PHE A 75 12.28 7.50 -11.35
N ASP A 76 12.29 7.26 -10.04
CA ASP A 76 13.26 7.74 -9.07
C ASP A 76 13.88 6.55 -8.32
N ARG A 77 14.99 6.78 -7.64
CA ARG A 77 15.66 5.76 -6.81
C ARG A 77 15.47 6.09 -5.33
N LYS A 78 14.74 5.24 -4.62
CA LYS A 78 14.61 5.27 -3.16
C LYS A 78 15.73 4.43 -2.57
N ASN A 79 16.80 5.08 -2.09
CA ASN A 79 18.02 4.41 -1.65
C ASN A 79 17.90 3.96 -0.19
N TYR A 80 18.14 2.68 0.08
CA TYR A 80 18.25 2.11 1.43
C TYR A 80 18.93 0.74 1.37
N PHE A 81 19.59 0.36 2.46
CA PHE A 81 20.28 -0.92 2.57
C PHE A 81 19.41 -1.93 3.31
N TYR A 82 18.98 -2.98 2.61
CA TYR A 82 18.32 -4.12 3.22
C TYR A 82 18.60 -5.40 2.39
N PRO A 83 18.74 -6.60 3.01
CA PRO A 83 19.22 -7.79 2.30
C PRO A 83 18.32 -8.29 1.16
N ASP A 84 17.02 -8.00 1.21
CA ASP A 84 16.05 -8.36 0.17
C ASP A 84 16.07 -7.40 -1.04
N LEU A 85 16.83 -6.31 -0.97
CA LEU A 85 16.91 -5.29 -1.99
C LEU A 85 18.30 -5.29 -2.65
N PRO A 86 18.51 -6.10 -3.69
CA PRO A 86 19.86 -6.39 -4.21
C PRO A 86 20.56 -5.17 -4.82
N LYS A 87 19.80 -4.15 -5.24
CA LYS A 87 20.35 -2.92 -5.85
C LYS A 87 20.76 -1.85 -4.83
N ALA A 88 20.42 -2.02 -3.55
CA ALA A 88 20.49 -0.98 -2.51
C ALA A 88 19.67 0.30 -2.82
N TYR A 89 18.78 0.22 -3.80
CA TYR A 89 17.72 1.18 -4.06
C TYR A 89 16.53 0.47 -4.71
N GLN A 90 15.35 0.97 -4.40
CA GLN A 90 14.10 0.58 -5.05
C GLN A 90 13.78 1.62 -6.13
N ILE A 91 13.51 1.15 -7.34
CA ILE A 91 13.01 2.01 -8.41
C ILE A 91 11.50 2.22 -8.20
N THR A 92 11.11 3.46 -7.93
CA THR A 92 9.73 3.90 -7.63
C THR A 92 9.46 5.23 -8.37
N GLN A 93 8.38 5.95 -8.07
CA GLN A 93 8.16 7.32 -8.55
C GLN A 93 7.88 8.21 -7.34
N TYR A 94 8.60 9.32 -7.19
CA TYR A 94 8.43 10.24 -6.08
C TYR A 94 7.84 11.57 -6.54
N ASP A 95 8.57 12.32 -7.38
CA ASP A 95 8.17 13.69 -7.76
C ASP A 95 7.00 13.72 -8.74
N LEU A 96 6.99 12.81 -9.73
CA LEU A 96 6.02 12.79 -10.82
C LEU A 96 5.39 11.39 -10.94
N PRO A 97 4.39 11.06 -10.10
CA PRO A 97 3.69 9.77 -10.16
C PRO A 97 2.86 9.61 -11.44
N LEU A 98 2.49 8.37 -11.76
CA LEU A 98 1.71 8.08 -12.96
C LEU A 98 0.27 8.60 -12.88
N CYS A 99 -0.39 8.52 -11.73
CA CYS A 99 -1.76 9.02 -11.54
C CYS A 99 -1.90 9.83 -10.25
N GLU A 100 -2.75 10.86 -10.28
CA GLU A 100 -3.00 11.76 -9.14
C GLU A 100 -4.48 12.14 -9.03
N PHE A 101 -4.87 12.59 -7.83
CA PHE A 101 -6.17 13.24 -7.56
C PHE A 101 -7.39 12.40 -7.99
N GLY A 102 -7.43 11.14 -7.55
CA GLY A 102 -8.58 10.28 -7.73
C GLY A 102 -9.51 10.28 -6.52
N TYR A 103 -10.50 9.40 -6.56
CA TYR A 103 -11.38 9.15 -5.43
C TYR A 103 -12.08 7.80 -5.53
N LEU A 104 -12.58 7.32 -4.40
CA LEU A 104 -13.46 6.16 -4.33
C LEU A 104 -14.63 6.45 -3.39
N ASP A 105 -15.83 6.18 -3.86
CA ASP A 105 -17.06 6.31 -3.08
C ASP A 105 -17.31 5.00 -2.33
N ILE A 106 -17.43 5.07 -1.01
CA ILE A 106 -17.70 3.93 -0.12
C ILE A 106 -19.07 4.05 0.51
N GLU A 107 -19.73 2.92 0.73
CA GLU A 107 -21.02 2.86 1.40
C GLU A 107 -20.84 2.41 2.85
N THR A 108 -21.24 3.25 3.81
CA THR A 108 -21.19 2.92 5.24
C THR A 108 -22.49 3.27 5.97
N GLY A 109 -22.83 2.49 7.01
CA GLY A 109 -24.00 2.75 7.87
C GLY A 109 -25.30 2.02 7.49
N GLN A 110 -26.36 2.29 8.27
CA GLN A 110 -27.71 1.78 8.00
C GLN A 110 -28.38 2.57 6.88
N ASP A 111 -29.26 1.90 6.14
CA ASP A 111 -30.04 2.50 5.07
C ASP A 111 -30.75 3.77 5.57
N ARG A 112 -30.67 4.86 4.80
CA ARG A 112 -31.55 6.00 5.01
C ARG A 112 -33.01 5.51 4.89
N PRO A 113 -33.98 6.24 5.47
CA PRO A 113 -35.40 5.85 5.41
C PRO A 113 -35.96 5.61 3.99
N ASN A 114 -35.27 6.06 2.96
CA ASN A 114 -35.58 5.87 1.54
C ASN A 114 -34.82 4.69 0.88
N GLY A 115 -34.14 3.84 1.65
CA GLY A 115 -33.36 2.70 1.14
C GLY A 115 -32.00 3.05 0.53
N THR A 116 -31.55 4.31 0.63
CA THR A 116 -30.23 4.72 0.10
C THR A 116 -29.16 4.66 1.19
N ARG A 117 -28.01 4.06 0.89
CA ARG A 117 -26.87 4.05 1.82
C ARG A 117 -26.18 5.41 1.87
N ARG A 118 -25.54 5.73 2.99
CA ARG A 118 -24.70 6.93 3.07
C ARG A 118 -23.42 6.64 2.28
N THR A 119 -23.25 7.37 1.18
CA THR A 119 -22.01 7.39 0.42
C THR A 119 -21.04 8.39 1.05
N HIS A 120 -19.82 7.96 1.30
CA HIS A 120 -18.71 8.81 1.73
C HIS A 120 -17.60 8.71 0.69
N ARG A 121 -17.06 9.86 0.26
CA ARG A 121 -16.01 9.91 -0.76
C ARG A 121 -14.65 9.96 -0.08
N ILE A 122 -13.77 9.04 -0.47
CA ILE A 122 -12.38 9.00 -0.01
C ILE A 122 -11.47 9.43 -1.16
N GLY A 123 -10.66 10.47 -0.95
CA GLY A 123 -9.67 10.92 -1.92
C GLY A 123 -8.52 9.93 -2.09
N ILE A 124 -8.01 9.84 -3.31
CA ILE A 124 -6.77 9.14 -3.64
C ILE A 124 -5.77 10.20 -4.08
N SER A 125 -4.70 10.37 -3.31
CA SER A 125 -3.70 11.40 -3.57
C SER A 125 -2.88 11.05 -4.81
N ARG A 126 -2.38 9.80 -4.88
CA ARG A 126 -1.53 9.31 -5.95
C ARG A 126 -1.59 7.80 -6.15
N ILE A 127 -1.30 7.38 -7.36
CA ILE A 127 -0.96 6.00 -7.72
C ILE A 127 0.34 6.03 -8.51
N HIS A 128 1.31 5.24 -8.07
CA HIS A 128 2.60 5.17 -8.73
C HIS A 128 3.13 3.75 -8.87
N LEU A 129 3.99 3.56 -9.87
CA LEU A 129 4.65 2.29 -10.15
C LEU A 129 5.91 2.14 -9.31
N GLU A 130 6.13 0.93 -8.81
CA GLU A 130 7.39 0.57 -8.19
C GLU A 130 7.72 -0.91 -8.42
N GLU A 131 8.95 -1.28 -8.07
CA GLU A 131 9.36 -2.68 -8.00
C GLU A 131 9.28 -3.22 -6.57
N ASP A 132 8.90 -4.48 -6.43
CA ASP A 132 8.92 -5.17 -5.14
C ASP A 132 10.33 -5.61 -4.74
N ALA A 133 10.52 -5.78 -3.43
CA ALA A 133 11.72 -6.38 -2.85
C ALA A 133 11.64 -7.92 -2.86
N GLY A 134 12.75 -8.58 -2.51
CA GLY A 134 12.79 -10.01 -2.26
C GLY A 134 12.05 -10.41 -0.98
N LYS A 135 12.11 -11.70 -0.64
CA LYS A 135 11.57 -12.25 0.60
C LYS A 135 12.70 -12.68 1.52
N LEU A 136 12.60 -12.28 2.79
CA LEU A 136 13.42 -12.79 3.88
C LEU A 136 12.70 -13.95 4.57
N ILE A 137 13.42 -15.03 4.85
CA ILE A 137 12.94 -16.16 5.65
C ILE A 137 13.89 -16.30 6.83
N HIS A 138 13.34 -16.29 8.04
CA HIS A 138 14.07 -16.47 9.29
C HIS A 138 13.67 -17.83 9.88
N PRO A 139 14.45 -18.90 9.65
CA PRO A 139 14.14 -20.21 10.20
C PRO A 139 14.19 -20.20 11.72
N GLU A 140 13.23 -20.88 12.36
CA GLU A 140 13.19 -20.98 13.81
C GLU A 140 14.41 -21.74 14.34
N GLY A 141 15.08 -21.18 15.35
CA GLY A 141 16.28 -21.78 15.94
C GLY A 141 17.57 -21.54 15.17
N GLU A 142 17.53 -20.82 14.03
CA GLU A 142 18.71 -20.46 13.27
C GLU A 142 19.11 -18.99 13.47
N THR A 143 20.41 -18.70 13.34
CA THR A 143 20.96 -17.33 13.41
C THR A 143 21.17 -16.70 12.03
N VAL A 144 20.70 -17.38 10.98
CA VAL A 144 20.84 -16.95 9.59
C VAL A 144 19.51 -16.49 9.03
N THR A 145 19.57 -15.66 7.99
CA THR A 145 18.40 -15.26 7.20
C THR A 145 18.59 -15.79 5.78
N LEU A 146 17.58 -16.48 5.27
CA LEU A 146 17.56 -17.00 3.92
C LEU A 146 16.89 -15.98 2.99
N LEU A 147 17.45 -15.80 1.79
CA LEU A 147 17.03 -14.79 0.83
C LEU A 147 16.42 -15.47 -0.41
N ASP A 148 15.19 -15.08 -0.74
CA ASP A 148 14.54 -15.46 -2.00
C ASP A 148 14.18 -14.22 -2.83
N TYR A 149 14.87 -14.05 -3.96
CA TYR A 149 14.71 -12.94 -4.88
C TYR A 149 13.73 -13.21 -6.03
N ASN A 150 12.95 -14.30 -5.97
CA ASN A 150 11.86 -14.53 -6.91
C ASN A 150 10.91 -13.32 -7.02
N ARG A 151 10.61 -12.69 -5.88
CA ARG A 151 9.73 -11.52 -5.78
C ARG A 151 10.41 -10.20 -6.17
N ALA A 152 11.73 -10.11 -6.06
CA ALA A 152 12.46 -8.87 -6.36
C ALA A 152 12.26 -8.46 -7.83
N GLY A 153 11.74 -7.25 -8.07
CA GLY A 153 11.43 -6.76 -9.41
C GLY A 153 10.00 -7.06 -9.90
N VAL A 154 9.16 -7.70 -9.10
CA VAL A 154 7.73 -7.85 -9.43
C VAL A 154 7.08 -6.46 -9.48
N PRO A 155 6.23 -6.14 -10.48
CA PRO A 155 5.63 -4.82 -10.58
C PRO A 155 4.55 -4.59 -9.52
N LEU A 156 4.60 -3.43 -8.87
CA LEU A 156 3.58 -2.97 -7.93
C LEU A 156 3.00 -1.64 -8.39
N ILE A 157 1.77 -1.39 -7.94
CA ILE A 157 1.28 -0.02 -7.74
C ILE A 157 1.14 0.27 -6.25
N GLU A 158 1.64 1.43 -5.83
CA GLU A 158 1.34 1.99 -4.52
C GLU A 158 0.23 3.04 -4.69
N ILE A 159 -0.88 2.82 -3.98
CA ILE A 159 -2.08 3.66 -3.95
C ILE A 159 -2.12 4.32 -2.58
N VAL A 160 -2.02 5.65 -2.56
CA VAL A 160 -2.03 6.43 -1.32
C VAL A 160 -3.34 7.19 -1.23
N THR A 161 -4.03 7.09 -0.09
CA THR A 161 -5.29 7.81 0.13
C THR A 161 -5.04 9.16 0.78
N GLU A 162 -5.99 10.08 0.60
CA GLU A 162 -6.13 11.22 1.50
C GLU A 162 -6.57 10.74 2.89
N PRO A 163 -6.30 11.51 3.96
CA PRO A 163 -6.72 11.19 5.32
C PRO A 163 -8.22 11.51 5.55
N ASP A 164 -9.10 10.92 4.73
CA ASP A 164 -10.55 11.20 4.69
C ASP A 164 -11.40 10.23 5.51
N MET A 165 -10.84 9.08 5.89
CA MET A 165 -11.54 8.05 6.64
C MET A 165 -11.63 8.44 8.12
N ARG A 166 -12.77 8.15 8.76
CA ARG A 166 -13.10 8.52 10.14
C ARG A 166 -13.39 7.35 11.05
N SER A 167 -13.47 6.14 10.51
CA SER A 167 -13.71 4.92 11.28
C SER A 167 -12.95 3.72 10.70
N PRO A 168 -12.61 2.73 11.55
CA PRO A 168 -12.10 1.43 11.08
C PRO A 168 -13.03 0.75 10.07
N GLU A 169 -14.35 0.94 10.22
CA GLU A 169 -15.36 0.40 9.31
C GLU A 169 -15.26 1.02 7.92
N GLU A 170 -15.03 2.32 7.82
CA GLU A 170 -14.78 3.03 6.55
C GLU A 170 -13.51 2.53 5.87
N ALA A 171 -12.42 2.31 6.63
CA ALA A 171 -11.18 1.77 6.09
C ALA A 171 -11.37 0.36 5.49
N VAL A 172 -12.12 -0.51 6.16
CA VAL A 172 -12.45 -1.84 5.64
C VAL A 172 -13.36 -1.75 4.42
N ALA A 173 -14.36 -0.86 4.43
CA ALA A 173 -15.25 -0.65 3.29
C ALA A 173 -14.48 -0.17 2.05
N PHE A 174 -13.56 0.77 2.24
CA PHE A 174 -12.65 1.25 1.20
C PHE A 174 -11.79 0.12 0.64
N LEU A 175 -11.11 -0.64 1.49
CA LEU A 175 -10.24 -1.73 1.04
C LEU A 175 -10.99 -2.83 0.30
N LYS A 176 -12.23 -3.15 0.72
CA LYS A 176 -13.09 -4.09 0.01
C LYS A 176 -13.50 -3.58 -1.37
N ALA A 177 -13.94 -2.33 -1.45
CA ALA A 177 -14.32 -1.71 -2.71
C ALA A 177 -13.12 -1.62 -3.67
N LEU A 178 -11.96 -1.18 -3.16
CA LEU A 178 -10.71 -1.14 -3.91
C LEU A 178 -10.33 -2.52 -4.45
N LYS A 179 -10.31 -3.54 -3.59
CA LYS A 179 -10.03 -4.93 -3.98
C LYS A 179 -10.96 -5.39 -5.11
N SER A 180 -12.27 -5.17 -4.97
CA SER A 180 -13.24 -5.53 -6.00
C SER A 180 -13.00 -4.82 -7.33
N ILE A 181 -12.62 -3.54 -7.32
CA ILE A 181 -12.28 -2.79 -8.54
C ILE A 181 -11.02 -3.35 -9.19
N LEU A 182 -9.96 -3.59 -8.42
CA LEU A 182 -8.69 -4.10 -8.94
C LEU A 182 -8.84 -5.51 -9.54
N GLU A 183 -9.63 -6.38 -8.90
CA GLU A 183 -9.96 -7.72 -9.42
C GLU A 183 -10.81 -7.62 -10.70
N TYR A 184 -11.87 -6.80 -10.68
CA TYR A 184 -12.78 -6.64 -11.82
C TYR A 184 -12.08 -6.05 -13.06
N THR A 185 -11.15 -5.14 -12.83
CA THR A 185 -10.33 -4.54 -13.90
C THR A 185 -9.11 -5.38 -14.28
N GLU A 186 -8.94 -6.56 -13.65
CA GLU A 186 -7.84 -7.50 -13.86
C GLU A 186 -6.46 -6.87 -13.66
N VAL A 187 -6.37 -5.83 -12.82
CA VAL A 187 -5.11 -5.16 -12.48
C VAL A 187 -4.28 -6.04 -11.56
N SER A 188 -4.93 -6.71 -10.60
CA SER A 188 -4.30 -7.55 -9.58
C SER A 188 -5.23 -8.68 -9.18
N ASP A 189 -4.69 -9.82 -8.73
CA ASP A 189 -5.48 -10.89 -8.10
C ASP A 189 -5.83 -10.60 -6.63
N CYS A 190 -5.22 -9.57 -6.03
CA CYS A 190 -5.47 -9.06 -4.69
C CYS A 190 -5.48 -10.12 -3.58
N ARG A 191 -4.71 -11.21 -3.75
CA ARG A 191 -4.57 -12.28 -2.76
C ARG A 191 -3.68 -11.84 -1.60
N MET A 192 -4.29 -11.40 -0.50
CA MET A 192 -3.55 -10.95 0.68
C MET A 192 -2.68 -12.07 1.28
N GLU A 193 -3.15 -13.31 1.24
CA GLU A 193 -2.40 -14.48 1.73
C GLU A 193 -1.14 -14.79 0.93
N GLN A 194 -1.08 -14.36 -0.34
CA GLN A 194 0.10 -14.45 -1.20
C GLN A 194 0.92 -13.15 -1.15
N GLY A 195 0.41 -12.11 -0.47
CA GLY A 195 1.02 -10.80 -0.38
C GLY A 195 0.84 -9.94 -1.64
N SER A 196 -0.12 -10.27 -2.51
CA SER A 196 -0.45 -9.49 -3.71
C SER A 196 -1.17 -8.19 -3.38
N LEU A 197 -1.74 -8.07 -2.19
CA LEU A 197 -2.31 -6.84 -1.65
C LEU A 197 -1.82 -6.65 -0.21
N ARG A 198 -1.12 -5.55 0.03
CA ARG A 198 -0.60 -5.15 1.35
C ARG A 198 -1.11 -3.77 1.68
N CYS A 199 -1.34 -3.50 2.96
CA CYS A 199 -1.81 -2.20 3.42
C CYS A 199 -1.08 -1.82 4.70
N ASP A 200 -0.45 -0.65 4.65
CA ASP A 200 0.00 0.06 5.84
C ASP A 200 -1.08 1.09 6.19
N VAL A 201 -1.28 1.32 7.49
CA VAL A 201 -2.32 2.24 7.98
C VAL A 201 -1.71 3.37 8.78
N ASN A 202 -2.17 4.58 8.50
CA ASN A 202 -1.79 5.80 9.18
C ASN A 202 -2.98 6.30 10.01
N LEU A 203 -2.80 6.52 11.31
CA LEU A 203 -3.84 6.97 12.21
C LEU A 203 -3.38 8.15 13.07
N SER A 204 -4.24 9.15 13.19
CA SER A 204 -4.15 10.18 14.22
C SER A 204 -5.52 10.41 14.87
N VAL A 205 -5.53 10.98 16.07
CA VAL A 205 -6.75 11.44 16.74
C VAL A 205 -6.68 12.95 17.00
N ARG A 206 -7.84 13.61 16.96
CA ARG A 206 -7.98 15.02 17.29
C ARG A 206 -9.28 15.29 18.02
N GLU A 207 -9.39 16.44 18.69
CA GLU A 207 -10.68 16.90 19.22
C GLU A 207 -11.64 17.22 18.07
N MET A 208 -12.91 16.86 18.21
CA MET A 208 -13.92 17.14 17.18
C MET A 208 -14.00 18.64 16.88
N GLY A 209 -14.06 18.98 15.59
CA GLY A 209 -14.16 20.36 15.11
C GLY A 209 -12.83 21.08 14.92
N LYS A 210 -11.70 20.51 15.38
CA LYS A 210 -10.37 21.01 15.00
C LYS A 210 -10.07 20.66 13.54
N THR A 211 -9.51 21.61 12.80
CA THR A 211 -9.09 21.41 11.41
C THR A 211 -7.70 20.81 11.31
N ASP A 212 -6.83 21.08 12.29
CA ASP A 212 -5.45 20.60 12.31
C ASP A 212 -5.40 19.09 12.52
N PHE A 213 -4.40 18.45 11.92
CA PHE A 213 -4.14 17.02 12.08
C PHE A 213 -3.34 16.76 13.37
N GLY A 214 -3.64 15.65 14.03
CA GLY A 214 -2.87 15.18 15.19
C GLY A 214 -1.59 14.45 14.78
N THR A 215 -0.80 14.04 15.77
CA THR A 215 0.41 13.25 15.52
C THR A 215 0.07 11.91 14.87
N LYS A 216 0.70 11.62 13.73
CA LYS A 216 0.51 10.39 12.95
C LYS A 216 1.28 9.22 13.58
N VAL A 217 0.60 8.10 13.77
CA VAL A 217 1.20 6.79 14.02
C VAL A 217 0.92 5.88 12.84
N GLU A 218 1.94 5.15 12.42
CA GLU A 218 1.84 4.20 11.31
C GLU A 218 1.87 2.77 11.84
N ILE A 219 1.00 1.89 11.33
CA ILE A 219 1.00 0.47 11.65
C ILE A 219 1.26 -0.30 10.37
N LYS A 220 2.34 -1.10 10.37
CA LYS A 220 2.77 -1.88 9.21
C LYS A 220 2.52 -3.39 9.38
N ASN A 221 2.55 -4.12 8.27
CA ASN A 221 2.47 -5.58 8.19
C ASN A 221 1.11 -6.17 8.60
N LEU A 222 0.02 -5.53 8.19
CA LEU A 222 -1.34 -6.04 8.39
C LEU A 222 -1.75 -6.94 7.22
N ASN A 223 -2.08 -8.20 7.50
CA ASN A 223 -2.26 -9.23 6.47
C ASN A 223 -3.73 -9.52 6.15
N SER A 224 -4.68 -8.94 6.87
CA SER A 224 -6.11 -9.13 6.63
C SER A 224 -6.93 -7.90 6.99
N PHE A 225 -8.09 -7.74 6.33
CA PHE A 225 -9.04 -6.65 6.65
C PHE A 225 -9.52 -6.71 8.11
N ARG A 226 -9.62 -7.91 8.70
CA ARG A 226 -9.99 -8.09 10.10
C ARG A 226 -8.91 -7.57 11.04
N GLU A 227 -7.65 -7.82 10.73
CA GLU A 227 -6.51 -7.27 11.50
C GLU A 227 -6.46 -5.77 11.37
N ILE A 228 -6.63 -5.22 10.16
CA ILE A 228 -6.67 -3.77 9.92
C ILE A 228 -7.75 -3.10 10.79
N GLN A 229 -8.97 -3.63 10.78
CA GLN A 229 -10.07 -3.07 11.58
C GLN A 229 -9.73 -3.06 13.09
N ARG A 230 -9.16 -4.16 13.59
CA ARG A 230 -8.81 -4.29 15.00
C ARG A 230 -7.63 -3.40 15.39
N ALA A 231 -6.61 -3.31 14.54
CA ALA A 231 -5.45 -2.47 14.74
C ALA A 231 -5.85 -0.99 14.80
N LEU A 232 -6.68 -0.53 13.86
CA LEU A 232 -7.20 0.85 13.84
C LEU A 232 -8.05 1.15 15.07
N ALA A 233 -8.93 0.23 15.48
CA ALA A 233 -9.75 0.40 16.67
C ALA A 233 -8.89 0.47 17.95
N ALA A 234 -7.93 -0.44 18.11
CA ALA A 234 -7.06 -0.48 19.27
C ALA A 234 -6.14 0.75 19.35
N GLU A 235 -5.54 1.16 18.22
CA GLU A 235 -4.66 2.33 18.17
C GLU A 235 -5.44 3.63 18.39
N GLY A 236 -6.64 3.76 17.83
CA GLY A 236 -7.51 4.89 18.10
C GLY A 236 -7.86 5.03 19.58
N GLU A 237 -8.19 3.93 20.26
CA GLU A 237 -8.44 3.96 21.71
C GLU A 237 -7.18 4.24 22.53
N ARG A 238 -6.01 3.72 22.10
CA ARG A 238 -4.72 4.00 22.74
C ARG A 238 -4.40 5.49 22.67
N GLN A 239 -4.48 6.09 21.49
CA GLN A 239 -4.19 7.51 21.29
C GLN A 239 -5.17 8.39 22.07
N LYS A 240 -6.47 8.09 22.08
CA LYS A 240 -7.45 8.83 22.89
C LYS A 240 -7.11 8.82 24.37
N LYS A 241 -6.76 7.65 24.93
CA LYS A 241 -6.35 7.52 26.33
C LYS A 241 -5.11 8.35 26.64
N GLN A 242 -4.11 8.27 25.76
CA GLN A 242 -2.87 9.02 25.91
C GLN A 242 -3.11 10.53 25.86
N TYR A 243 -3.88 10.98 24.86
CA TYR A 243 -4.30 12.38 24.71
C TYR A 243 -5.02 12.88 25.96
N CYS A 244 -5.97 12.12 26.52
CA CYS A 244 -6.67 12.49 27.75
C CYS A 244 -5.75 12.63 28.96
N SER A 245 -4.68 11.82 29.04
CA SER A 245 -3.78 11.79 30.20
C SER A 245 -2.64 12.81 30.13
N GLY A 246 -2.14 13.12 28.94
CA GLY A 246 -0.92 13.91 28.73
C GLY A 246 -1.01 14.97 27.63
N GLY A 247 -2.19 15.18 27.05
CA GLY A 247 -2.40 16.12 25.94
C GLY A 247 -1.93 15.61 24.57
N PRO A 248 -2.08 16.40 23.50
CA PRO A 248 -1.71 16.01 22.14
C PRO A 248 -0.23 15.62 21.99
N ASP A 249 0.67 16.38 22.64
CA ASP A 249 2.12 16.20 22.52
C ASP A 249 2.63 14.92 23.19
N SER A 250 1.77 14.24 23.96
CA SER A 250 2.12 12.95 24.54
C SER A 250 2.19 11.85 23.48
N ILE A 251 1.50 11.99 22.35
CA ILE A 251 1.55 11.04 21.23
C ILE A 251 2.77 11.37 20.39
N LEU A 252 3.71 10.43 20.29
CA LEU A 252 4.93 10.58 19.49
C LEU A 252 4.77 9.94 18.11
N PRO A 253 5.43 10.48 17.07
CA PRO A 253 5.50 9.81 15.77
C PRO A 253 6.27 8.50 15.90
N GLU A 254 5.64 7.39 15.52
CA GLU A 254 6.26 6.06 15.55
C GLU A 254 5.64 5.13 14.51
N THR A 255 6.39 4.08 14.16
CA THR A 255 5.90 2.95 13.37
C THR A 255 5.72 1.75 14.30
N ARG A 256 4.51 1.18 14.32
CA ARG A 256 4.12 0.07 15.19
C ARG A 256 3.81 -1.19 14.37
N ARG A 257 3.72 -2.32 15.07
CA ARG A 257 3.23 -3.61 14.55
C ARG A 257 1.97 -4.02 15.34
N TRP A 258 1.12 -4.83 14.71
CA TRP A 258 -0.11 -5.37 15.28
C TRP A 258 0.06 -6.84 15.69
#